data_AF-A0A1J4XU25-F1
#
_entry.id   AF-A0A1J4XU25-F1
#
_cell.length_a   1.000
_cell.length_b   1.000
_cell.length_c   1.000
_cell.angle_alpha   90.00
_cell.angle_beta   90.00
_cell.angle_gamma   90.00
#
_symmetry.space_group_name_H-M   'P 1'
#
loop_
_entity.id
_entity.type
_entity.pdbx_description
1 polymer ?
#
loop_
_entity_poly.entity_id
_entity_poly.type
_entity_poly.pdbx_seq_one_letter_code
_entity_poly.pdbx_strand_id
1 'polypeptide(L)'
;MDIALHRPFHKIVFLEFESQREMAAALLRFQEYYECPRFRGRVFTLREYKEWYRGQYGRFTYLTDWVGFNFPCTVLDPFLQGRFRPLRKAELEILGLLKLLRRPFYVIATEGIRPSWTPSGNKAAKGRPARRSIPHSDASPARPHPAKQLRTTLRHELAHALYHVSAGYRQAVQDLLVDDLPLLTQEVRRMGDYADRVLADEVQAYLVGNSGALQVSPKLIGQVGELFEQYLTGSAKASRRPSPSAAQTRRSRTGRIAKGQSRVSSDRKRKRKGKRC
;
A
#
# COMPACT_ATOMS: atom_id res chain seq x y z
N MET A 1 -19.71 -4.58 12.74
CA MET A 1 -18.50 -4.16 12.02
C MET A 1 -18.86 -2.78 11.56
N ASP A 2 -18.12 -1.79 12.01
CA ASP A 2 -18.41 -0.41 11.70
C ASP A 2 -17.41 0.05 10.64
N ILE A 3 -17.91 0.33 9.43
CA ILE A 3 -17.11 0.89 8.35
C ILE A 3 -17.45 2.36 8.22
N ALA A 4 -16.49 3.24 8.46
CA ALA A 4 -16.65 4.65 8.14
C ALA A 4 -16.28 4.89 6.66
N LEU A 5 -17.20 5.52 5.92
CA LEU A 5 -16.98 5.92 4.54
C LEU A 5 -16.65 7.40 4.47
N HIS A 6 -15.49 7.71 3.90
CA HIS A 6 -15.01 9.06 3.65
C HIS A 6 -14.82 9.30 2.15
N ARG A 7 -14.91 10.57 1.73
CA ARG A 7 -14.63 11.00 0.35
C ARG A 7 -13.60 12.12 0.37
N PRO A 8 -12.33 11.80 0.62
CA PRO A 8 -11.31 12.82 0.84
C PRO A 8 -11.09 13.68 -0.40
N PHE A 9 -11.26 13.10 -1.62
CA PHE A 9 -11.08 13.80 -2.89
C PHE A 9 -12.03 13.27 -3.97
N HIS A 10 -12.12 14.00 -5.08
CA HIS A 10 -12.91 13.59 -6.24
C HIS A 10 -12.45 12.21 -6.76
N LYS A 11 -13.40 11.29 -6.95
CA LYS A 11 -13.18 9.90 -7.39
C LYS A 11 -12.35 9.03 -6.43
N ILE A 12 -12.07 9.47 -5.21
CA ILE A 12 -11.41 8.65 -4.18
C ILE A 12 -12.39 8.38 -3.05
N VAL A 13 -12.60 7.11 -2.73
CA VAL A 13 -13.42 6.64 -1.62
C VAL A 13 -12.50 5.98 -0.60
N PHE A 14 -12.60 6.40 0.66
CA PHE A 14 -11.82 5.84 1.75
C PHE A 14 -12.73 5.08 2.71
N LEU A 15 -12.45 3.80 2.92
CA LEU A 15 -13.09 2.95 3.91
C LEU A 15 -12.17 2.80 5.13
N GLU A 16 -12.61 3.29 6.27
CA GLU A 16 -11.89 3.16 7.53
C GLU A 16 -12.52 2.06 8.38
N PHE A 17 -11.69 1.13 8.85
CA PHE A 17 -12.10 -0.03 9.65
C PHE A 17 -11.58 0.07 11.08
N GLU A 18 -12.27 -0.55 12.03
CA GLU A 18 -11.86 -0.55 13.45
C GLU A 18 -10.57 -1.33 13.70
N SER A 19 -10.33 -2.39 12.91
CA SER A 19 -9.10 -3.18 13.04
C SER A 19 -8.55 -3.67 11.70
N GLN A 20 -7.23 -3.84 11.65
CA GLN A 20 -6.53 -4.45 10.51
C GLN A 20 -7.12 -5.83 10.14
N ARG A 21 -7.50 -6.62 11.15
CA ARG A 21 -8.02 -7.98 10.95
C ARG A 21 -9.39 -7.97 10.28
N GLU A 22 -10.27 -7.06 10.69
CA GLU A 22 -11.60 -6.91 10.09
C GLU A 22 -11.50 -6.39 8.67
N MET A 23 -10.68 -5.36 8.45
CA MET A 23 -10.37 -4.83 7.13
C MET A 23 -9.88 -5.93 6.18
N ALA A 24 -8.83 -6.66 6.58
CA ALA A 24 -8.26 -7.71 5.75
C ALA A 24 -9.24 -8.86 5.51
N ALA A 25 -10.05 -9.22 6.51
CA ALA A 25 -11.09 -10.22 6.32
C ALA A 25 -12.15 -9.75 5.32
N ALA A 26 -12.62 -8.51 5.43
CA ALA A 26 -13.66 -7.94 4.59
C ALA A 26 -13.20 -7.77 3.13
N LEU A 27 -11.96 -7.30 2.94
CA LEU A 27 -11.45 -6.88 1.63
C LEU A 27 -10.75 -7.97 0.81
N LEU A 28 -10.42 -9.12 1.43
CA LEU A 28 -9.68 -10.22 0.80
C LEU A 28 -10.15 -10.55 -0.62
N ARG A 29 -11.44 -10.87 -0.82
CA ARG A 29 -11.87 -11.32 -2.15
C ARG A 29 -11.85 -10.21 -3.19
N PHE A 30 -12.09 -8.96 -2.79
CA PHE A 30 -11.98 -7.81 -3.69
C PHE A 30 -10.52 -7.60 -4.11
N GLN A 31 -9.61 -7.58 -3.13
CA GLN A 31 -8.18 -7.40 -3.37
C GLN A 31 -7.61 -8.51 -4.27
N GLU A 32 -7.94 -9.77 -3.98
CA GLU A 32 -7.32 -10.89 -4.69
C GLU A 32 -7.97 -11.21 -6.04
N TYR A 33 -9.22 -10.78 -6.23
CA TYR A 33 -9.79 -10.67 -7.58
C TYR A 33 -9.08 -9.61 -8.43
N TYR A 34 -8.52 -8.59 -7.79
CA TYR A 34 -7.83 -7.51 -8.48
C TYR A 34 -6.34 -7.83 -8.70
N GLU A 35 -5.59 -8.23 -7.68
CA GLU A 35 -4.13 -8.28 -7.73
C GLU A 35 -3.54 -9.68 -7.93
N CYS A 36 -4.03 -10.71 -7.23
CA CYS A 36 -3.38 -12.02 -7.25
C CYS A 36 -3.34 -12.64 -8.64
N PRO A 37 -2.17 -12.94 -9.23
CA PRO A 37 -2.07 -13.56 -10.56
C PRO A 37 -2.88 -14.86 -10.71
N ARG A 38 -3.07 -15.61 -9.61
CA ARG A 38 -3.86 -16.85 -9.60
C ARG A 38 -5.37 -16.61 -9.66
N PHE A 39 -5.85 -15.55 -8.99
CA PHE A 39 -7.28 -15.27 -8.78
C PHE A 39 -7.78 -14.05 -9.56
N ARG A 40 -6.89 -13.29 -10.21
CA ARG A 40 -7.22 -12.06 -10.92
C ARG A 40 -8.27 -12.31 -11.99
N GLY A 41 -9.38 -11.58 -11.92
CA GLY A 41 -10.49 -11.71 -12.86
C GLY A 41 -11.29 -13.01 -12.74
N ARG A 42 -11.01 -13.87 -11.75
CA ARG A 42 -11.66 -15.17 -11.56
C ARG A 42 -12.57 -15.13 -10.35
N VAL A 43 -13.70 -15.82 -10.44
CA VAL A 43 -14.60 -16.00 -9.29
C VAL A 43 -14.06 -17.13 -8.42
N PHE A 44 -14.00 -16.91 -7.11
CA PHE A 44 -13.55 -17.90 -6.15
C PHE A 44 -14.25 -17.74 -4.79
N THR A 45 -14.25 -18.83 -4.03
CA THR A 45 -14.72 -18.89 -2.67
C THR A 45 -13.61 -18.56 -1.69
N LEU A 46 -13.97 -18.10 -0.49
CA LEU A 46 -13.01 -17.88 0.59
C LEU A 46 -12.25 -19.17 0.95
N ARG A 47 -12.89 -20.33 0.81
CA ARG A 47 -12.28 -21.63 1.09
C ARG A 47 -11.15 -21.93 0.09
N GLU A 48 -11.43 -21.82 -1.21
CA GLU A 48 -10.44 -22.05 -2.27
C GLU A 48 -9.21 -21.14 -2.10
N TYR A 49 -9.44 -19.86 -1.78
CA TYR A 49 -8.34 -18.95 -1.51
C TYR A 49 -7.53 -19.36 -0.28
N LYS A 50 -8.19 -19.68 0.84
CA LYS A 50 -7.53 -20.10 2.08
C LYS A 50 -6.72 -21.39 1.91
N GLU A 51 -7.23 -22.35 1.13
CA GLU A 51 -6.54 -23.60 0.82
C GLU A 51 -5.30 -23.34 -0.04
N TRP A 52 -5.45 -22.58 -1.12
CA TRP A 52 -4.32 -22.18 -1.95
C TRP A 52 -3.26 -21.41 -1.14
N TYR A 53 -3.67 -20.40 -0.36
CA TYR A 53 -2.77 -19.58 0.46
C TYR A 53 -1.97 -20.44 1.44
N ARG A 54 -2.63 -21.39 2.13
CA ARG A 54 -1.94 -22.33 3.04
C ARG A 54 -0.98 -23.25 2.29
N GLY A 55 -1.36 -23.70 1.09
CA GLY A 55 -0.47 -24.47 0.22
C GLY A 55 0.80 -23.70 -0.17
N GLN A 56 0.68 -22.40 -0.42
CA GLN A 56 1.83 -21.55 -0.76
C GLN A 56 2.69 -21.15 0.44
N TYR A 57 2.06 -20.88 1.59
CA TYR A 57 2.72 -20.17 2.70
C TYR A 57 2.73 -20.94 4.03
N GLY A 58 2.21 -22.16 4.06
CA GLY A 58 2.16 -23.08 5.20
C GLY A 58 1.08 -22.78 6.25
N ARG A 59 0.73 -21.52 6.46
CA ARG A 59 -0.34 -21.08 7.39
C ARG A 59 -1.06 -19.87 6.85
N PHE A 60 -2.30 -19.65 7.28
CA PHE A 60 -3.11 -18.50 6.85
C PHE A 60 -2.83 -17.26 7.71
N THR A 61 -1.94 -16.37 7.26
CA THR A 61 -1.57 -15.11 7.96
C THR A 61 -2.15 -13.85 7.34
N TYR A 62 -2.97 -13.99 6.29
CA TYR A 62 -3.49 -12.89 5.49
C TYR A 62 -4.07 -11.71 6.29
N LEU A 63 -4.74 -12.00 7.41
CA LEU A 63 -5.36 -10.98 8.26
C LEU A 63 -4.38 -9.99 8.91
N THR A 64 -3.08 -10.28 8.83
CA THR A 64 -2.01 -9.47 9.41
C THR A 64 -0.92 -9.12 8.40
N ASP A 65 -1.01 -9.62 7.17
CA ASP A 65 0.02 -9.40 6.15
C ASP A 65 -0.05 -8.00 5.56
N TRP A 66 -1.24 -7.38 5.61
CA TRP A 66 -1.59 -6.16 4.90
C TRP A 66 -2.07 -5.06 5.82
N VAL A 67 -1.49 -3.87 5.67
CA VAL A 67 -1.86 -2.69 6.47
C VAL A 67 -2.80 -1.74 5.74
N GLY A 68 -2.97 -1.91 4.42
CA GLY A 68 -3.86 -1.13 3.58
C GLY A 68 -4.29 -1.93 2.35
N PHE A 69 -5.39 -1.52 1.73
CA PHE A 69 -5.98 -2.15 0.56
C PHE A 69 -6.44 -1.10 -0.43
N ASN A 70 -6.38 -1.43 -1.71
CA ASN A 70 -6.85 -0.52 -2.74
C ASN A 70 -7.28 -1.27 -4.01
N PHE A 71 -8.34 -0.75 -4.66
CA PHE A 71 -8.86 -1.31 -5.90
C PHE A 71 -9.79 -0.33 -6.64
N PRO A 72 -9.92 -0.45 -7.96
CA PRO A 72 -10.88 0.34 -8.73
C PRO A 72 -12.32 -0.16 -8.51
N CYS A 73 -13.30 0.73 -8.63
CA CYS A 73 -14.73 0.37 -8.46
C CYS A 73 -15.23 -0.76 -9.40
N THR A 74 -14.52 -1.05 -10.49
CA THR A 74 -14.83 -2.19 -11.39
C THR A 74 -14.71 -3.55 -10.71
N VAL A 75 -13.95 -3.63 -9.61
CA VAL A 75 -13.85 -4.86 -8.79
C VAL A 75 -15.18 -5.20 -8.11
N LEU A 76 -16.09 -4.24 -7.95
CA LEU A 76 -17.41 -4.47 -7.37
C LEU A 76 -18.35 -5.22 -8.33
N ASP A 77 -18.11 -5.14 -9.65
CA ASP A 77 -19.02 -5.65 -10.69
C ASP A 77 -19.39 -7.14 -10.53
N PRO A 78 -18.43 -8.08 -10.43
CA PRO A 78 -18.78 -9.49 -10.29
C PRO A 78 -19.50 -9.81 -8.96
N PHE A 79 -19.31 -8.99 -7.92
CA PHE A 79 -20.02 -9.15 -6.65
C PHE A 79 -21.46 -8.65 -6.76
N LEU A 80 -21.68 -7.48 -7.37
CA LEU A 80 -23.01 -6.92 -7.64
C LEU A 80 -23.83 -7.78 -8.61
N GLN A 81 -23.17 -8.43 -9.57
CA GLN A 81 -23.77 -9.39 -10.50
C GLN A 81 -24.08 -10.75 -9.84
N GLY A 82 -23.77 -10.93 -8.55
CA GLY A 82 -24.03 -12.16 -7.83
C GLY A 82 -23.18 -13.35 -8.29
N ARG A 83 -22.02 -13.09 -8.93
CA ARG A 83 -21.09 -14.16 -9.34
C ARG A 83 -20.31 -14.70 -8.15
N PHE A 84 -19.95 -13.86 -7.19
CA PHE A 84 -19.34 -14.29 -5.93
C PHE A 84 -20.41 -14.81 -4.96
N ARG A 85 -20.43 -16.13 -4.73
CA ARG A 85 -21.38 -16.78 -3.80
C ARG A 85 -20.69 -17.73 -2.82
N PRO A 86 -21.18 -17.82 -1.56
CA PRO A 86 -22.05 -16.83 -0.93
C PRO A 86 -21.31 -15.49 -0.72
N LEU A 87 -22.05 -14.38 -0.65
CA LEU A 87 -21.51 -13.11 -0.14
C LEU A 87 -21.49 -13.16 1.39
N ARG A 88 -20.43 -12.65 1.98
CA ARG A 88 -20.27 -12.53 3.43
C ARG A 88 -20.91 -11.23 3.91
N LYS A 89 -21.30 -11.18 5.19
CA LYS A 89 -21.91 -9.98 5.81
C LYS A 89 -21.09 -8.71 5.53
N ALA A 90 -19.77 -8.76 5.74
CA ALA A 90 -18.86 -7.64 5.48
C ALA A 90 -18.84 -7.20 4.01
N GLU A 91 -18.94 -8.13 3.06
CA GLU A 91 -18.96 -7.79 1.64
C GLU A 91 -20.30 -7.17 1.25
N LEU A 92 -21.41 -7.68 1.77
CA LEU A 92 -22.73 -7.08 1.58
C LEU A 92 -22.77 -5.64 2.10
N GLU A 93 -22.16 -5.39 3.26
CA GLU A 93 -22.06 -4.06 3.85
C GLU A 93 -21.25 -3.10 2.98
N ILE A 94 -20.07 -3.51 2.53
CA ILE A 94 -19.24 -2.73 1.59
C ILE A 94 -20.01 -2.45 0.28
N LEU A 95 -20.66 -3.46 -0.30
CA LEU A 95 -21.47 -3.26 -1.52
C LEU A 95 -22.63 -2.29 -1.25
N GLY A 96 -23.26 -2.36 -0.08
CA GLY A 96 -24.32 -1.44 0.35
C GLY A 96 -23.85 0.01 0.36
N LEU A 97 -22.66 0.26 0.93
CA LEU A 97 -22.04 1.59 1.00
C LEU A 97 -21.62 2.12 -0.39
N LEU A 98 -21.12 1.24 -1.26
CA LEU A 98 -20.47 1.65 -2.51
C LEU A 98 -21.38 1.64 -3.74
N LYS A 99 -22.47 0.85 -3.76
CA LYS A 99 -23.28 0.63 -4.97
C LYS A 99 -23.97 1.87 -5.53
N LEU A 100 -24.25 2.87 -4.68
CA LEU A 100 -24.93 4.11 -5.08
C LEU A 100 -23.96 5.24 -5.45
N LEU A 101 -22.66 5.00 -5.33
CA LEU A 101 -21.66 6.02 -5.63
C LEU A 101 -21.53 6.22 -7.15
N ARG A 102 -21.42 7.49 -7.57
CA ARG A 102 -21.20 7.83 -8.97
C ARG A 102 -19.84 7.30 -9.44
N ARG A 103 -19.84 6.46 -10.46
CA ARG A 103 -18.64 5.89 -11.08
C ARG A 103 -18.03 6.85 -12.11
N PRO A 104 -16.72 6.71 -12.44
CA PRO A 104 -15.73 5.84 -11.81
C PRO A 104 -15.18 6.42 -10.50
N PHE A 105 -14.79 5.53 -9.57
CA PHE A 105 -14.03 5.88 -8.36
C PHE A 105 -13.01 4.78 -8.02
N TYR A 106 -12.04 5.14 -7.18
CA TYR A 106 -11.04 4.25 -6.61
C TYR A 106 -11.28 4.11 -5.11
N VAL A 107 -11.15 2.89 -4.60
CA VAL A 107 -11.34 2.57 -3.19
C VAL A 107 -9.96 2.41 -2.55
N ILE A 108 -9.78 3.05 -1.40
CA ILE A 108 -8.68 2.80 -0.48
C ILE A 108 -9.25 2.40 0.87
N ALA A 109 -8.51 1.60 1.64
CA ALA A 109 -8.90 1.24 2.98
C ALA A 109 -7.69 1.09 3.91
N THR A 110 -7.88 1.54 5.15
CA THR A 110 -6.91 1.39 6.24
C THR A 110 -7.64 1.09 7.55
N GLU A 111 -6.92 0.58 8.53
CA GLU A 111 -7.36 0.64 9.93
C GLU A 111 -7.46 2.11 10.37
N GLY A 112 -8.41 2.44 11.23
CA GLY A 112 -8.61 3.79 11.77
C GLY A 112 -7.85 4.05 13.07
N ILE A 113 -7.60 5.32 13.42
CA ILE A 113 -7.17 5.68 14.79
C ILE A 113 -8.42 5.87 15.64
N ARG A 114 -9.17 4.81 15.89
CA ARG A 114 -10.08 4.84 17.04
C ARG A 114 -9.30 4.33 18.24
N PRO A 115 -9.06 5.15 19.28
CA PRO A 115 -8.56 4.59 20.53
C PRO A 115 -9.57 3.52 20.95
N SER A 116 -9.08 2.30 21.14
CA SER A 116 -9.89 1.17 21.60
C SER A 116 -10.75 1.64 22.76
N TRP A 117 -12.05 1.73 22.55
CA TRP A 117 -13.01 2.05 23.60
C TRP A 117 -12.94 0.94 24.66
N THR A 118 -12.59 1.31 25.89
CA THR A 118 -12.84 0.47 27.07
C THR A 118 -14.13 0.94 27.73
N PRO A 119 -15.18 0.11 27.85
CA PRO A 119 -16.32 0.43 28.71
C PRO A 119 -15.89 0.43 30.18
N SER A 120 -15.81 1.64 30.74
CA SER A 120 -16.16 2.06 32.10
C SER A 120 -15.98 1.10 33.30
N GLY A 121 -15.08 1.49 34.21
CA GLY A 121 -15.40 1.69 35.63
C GLY A 121 -15.07 0.57 36.62
N ASN A 122 -14.16 0.81 37.58
CA ASN A 122 -14.53 1.21 38.94
C ASN A 122 -13.29 1.57 39.80
N LYS A 123 -13.55 2.36 40.85
CA LYS A 123 -12.59 3.02 41.75
C LYS A 123 -11.77 2.07 42.66
N ALA A 124 -10.58 2.57 43.02
CA ALA A 124 -9.87 2.44 44.30
C ALA A 124 -9.36 1.06 44.78
N ALA A 125 -8.03 0.92 44.86
CA ALA A 125 -7.35 0.31 46.00
C ALA A 125 -5.90 0.79 46.14
N LYS A 126 -5.53 1.05 47.38
CA LYS A 126 -4.32 1.68 47.89
C LYS A 126 -3.07 0.79 47.80
N GLY A 127 -1.91 1.41 47.56
CA GLY A 127 -0.64 1.17 48.26
C GLY A 127 0.17 -0.08 47.94
N ARG A 128 1.38 0.10 47.38
CA ARG A 128 2.68 -0.36 47.94
C ARG A 128 3.88 0.02 47.04
N PRO A 129 5.11 0.12 47.59
CA PRO A 129 6.15 0.98 47.06
C PRO A 129 7.07 0.32 46.01
N ALA A 130 7.76 1.20 45.29
CA ALA A 130 8.71 0.94 44.22
C ALA A 130 9.80 -0.09 44.58
N ARG A 131 10.08 -1.00 43.64
CA ARG A 131 11.31 -1.81 43.62
C ARG A 131 12.12 -1.48 42.38
N ARG A 132 13.41 -1.24 42.64
CA ARG A 132 14.47 -0.74 41.78
C ARG A 132 14.57 -1.43 40.42
N SER A 133 14.79 -0.59 39.42
CA SER A 133 15.21 -0.89 38.06
C SER A 133 16.61 -1.53 38.01
N ILE A 134 16.76 -2.54 37.16
CA ILE A 134 18.04 -3.03 36.64
C ILE A 134 18.13 -2.53 35.19
N PRO A 135 19.24 -1.89 34.76
CA PRO A 135 19.37 -1.45 33.38
C PRO A 135 19.82 -2.64 32.52
N HIS A 136 18.94 -3.13 31.64
CA HIS A 136 19.37 -3.84 30.45
C HIS A 136 19.29 -2.91 29.26
N SER A 137 20.47 -2.50 28.82
CA SER A 137 20.75 -1.81 27.58
C SER A 137 20.55 -2.77 26.41
N ASP A 138 19.40 -2.68 25.74
CA ASP A 138 19.24 -3.16 24.38
C ASP A 138 18.48 -2.09 23.60
N ALA A 139 19.25 -1.20 22.96
CA ALA A 139 18.73 -0.26 21.99
C ALA A 139 18.34 -1.02 20.71
N SER A 140 17.20 -1.71 20.75
CA SER A 140 16.45 -2.05 19.55
C SER A 140 15.96 -0.75 18.90
N PRO A 141 16.07 -0.59 17.56
CA PRO A 141 15.55 0.60 16.90
C PRO A 141 14.07 0.76 17.23
N ALA A 142 13.71 1.91 17.81
CA ALA A 142 12.37 2.21 18.29
C ALA A 142 11.35 1.94 17.17
N ARG A 143 10.38 1.05 17.44
CA ARG A 143 9.25 0.85 16.52
C ARG A 143 8.53 2.19 16.36
N PRO A 144 8.18 2.61 15.14
CA PRO A 144 7.50 3.88 14.94
C PRO A 144 6.19 3.93 15.72
N HIS A 145 5.87 5.12 16.25
CA HIS A 145 4.62 5.35 16.97
C HIS A 145 3.40 4.96 16.10
N PRO A 146 2.38 4.28 16.64
CA PRO A 146 1.24 3.76 15.85
C PRO A 146 0.56 4.81 14.98
N ALA A 147 0.36 6.03 15.50
CA ALA A 147 -0.17 7.17 14.73
C ALA A 147 0.74 7.65 13.57
N LYS A 148 2.06 7.48 13.67
CA LYS A 148 2.98 7.78 12.56
C LYS A 148 2.87 6.70 11.48
N GLN A 149 2.82 5.43 11.88
CA GLN A 149 2.68 4.32 10.97
C GLN A 149 1.37 4.40 10.18
N LEU A 150 0.24 4.73 10.83
CA LEU A 150 -1.02 4.88 10.13
C LEU A 150 -1.00 6.03 9.12
N ARG A 151 -0.40 7.19 9.47
CA ARG A 151 -0.25 8.31 8.53
C ARG A 151 0.57 7.90 7.31
N THR A 152 1.66 7.15 7.50
CA THR A 152 2.45 6.60 6.39
C THR A 152 1.62 5.66 5.51
N THR A 153 0.84 4.76 6.11
CA THR A 153 -0.05 3.84 5.36
C THR A 153 -1.12 4.60 4.58
N LEU A 154 -1.83 5.54 5.20
CA LEU A 154 -2.87 6.30 4.53
C LEU A 154 -2.31 7.13 3.36
N ARG A 155 -1.14 7.75 3.55
CA ARG A 155 -0.45 8.45 2.45
C ARG A 155 -0.07 7.52 1.31
N HIS A 156 0.41 6.32 1.62
CA HIS A 156 0.73 5.30 0.62
C HIS A 156 -0.52 4.88 -0.18
N GLU A 157 -1.65 4.59 0.49
CA GLU A 157 -2.88 4.23 -0.22
C GLU A 157 -3.48 5.42 -1.01
N LEU A 158 -3.42 6.64 -0.47
CA LEU A 158 -3.81 7.84 -1.21
C LEU A 158 -2.95 8.06 -2.45
N ALA A 159 -1.66 7.75 -2.38
CA ALA A 159 -0.76 7.82 -3.53
C ALA A 159 -1.19 6.87 -4.65
N HIS A 160 -1.55 5.63 -4.34
CA HIS A 160 -2.12 4.69 -5.31
C HIS A 160 -3.41 5.24 -5.93
N ALA A 161 -4.32 5.76 -5.10
CA ALA A 161 -5.58 6.31 -5.59
C ALA A 161 -5.36 7.49 -6.54
N LEU A 162 -4.50 8.43 -6.18
CA LEU A 162 -4.19 9.60 -7.00
C LEU A 162 -3.50 9.18 -8.31
N TYR A 163 -2.55 8.24 -8.23
CA TYR A 163 -1.87 7.65 -9.39
C TYR A 163 -2.84 6.94 -10.33
N HIS A 164 -3.93 6.36 -9.82
CA HIS A 164 -4.97 5.77 -10.65
C HIS A 164 -5.88 6.82 -11.30
N VAL A 165 -6.45 7.73 -10.49
CA VAL A 165 -7.55 8.62 -10.94
C VAL A 165 -7.07 9.87 -11.70
N SER A 166 -5.82 10.30 -11.51
CA SER A 166 -5.28 11.51 -12.13
C SER A 166 -4.21 11.17 -13.16
N ALA A 167 -4.58 11.28 -14.44
CA ALA A 167 -3.63 11.10 -15.55
C ALA A 167 -2.49 12.13 -15.51
N GLY A 168 -2.79 13.37 -15.11
CA GLY A 168 -1.78 14.43 -14.98
C GLY A 168 -0.76 14.10 -13.88
N TYR A 169 -1.22 13.66 -12.70
CA TYR A 169 -0.32 13.25 -11.62
C TYR A 169 0.55 12.07 -12.03
N ARG A 170 -0.06 11.04 -12.63
CA ARG A 170 0.65 9.86 -13.11
C ARG A 170 1.75 10.22 -14.12
N GLN A 171 1.46 11.09 -15.09
CA GLN A 171 2.46 11.55 -16.05
C GLN A 171 3.56 12.35 -15.36
N ALA A 172 3.21 13.30 -14.48
CA ALA A 172 4.19 14.12 -13.77
C ALA A 172 5.13 13.28 -12.89
N VAL A 173 4.62 12.21 -12.26
CA VAL A 173 5.45 11.25 -11.51
C VAL A 173 6.38 10.48 -12.44
N GLN A 174 5.88 10.00 -13.59
CA GLN A 174 6.71 9.28 -14.57
C GLN A 174 7.83 10.17 -15.12
N ASP A 175 7.52 11.43 -15.42
CA ASP A 175 8.49 12.41 -15.90
C ASP A 175 9.54 12.71 -14.82
N LEU A 176 9.11 12.90 -13.57
CA LEU A 176 10.01 13.18 -12.44
C LEU A 176 10.93 12.00 -12.13
N LEU A 177 10.45 10.77 -12.26
CA LEU A 177 11.18 9.56 -11.89
C LEU A 177 11.88 8.89 -13.07
N VAL A 178 11.86 9.46 -14.27
CA VAL A 178 12.29 8.78 -15.52
C VAL A 178 13.69 8.15 -15.39
N ASP A 179 14.63 8.84 -14.76
CA ASP A 179 16.01 8.37 -14.59
C ASP A 179 16.19 7.37 -13.44
N ASP A 180 15.40 7.51 -12.36
CA ASP A 180 15.49 6.68 -11.16
C ASP A 180 14.64 5.39 -11.24
N LEU A 181 13.56 5.41 -12.04
CA LEU A 181 12.56 4.35 -12.09
C LEU A 181 13.13 2.96 -12.39
N PRO A 182 14.09 2.77 -13.32
CA PRO A 182 14.66 1.44 -13.56
C PRO A 182 15.36 0.83 -12.34
N LEU A 183 16.02 1.64 -11.51
CA LEU A 183 16.70 1.17 -10.30
C LEU A 183 15.69 0.94 -9.17
N LEU A 184 14.78 1.89 -8.96
CA LEU A 184 13.77 1.80 -7.90
C LEU A 184 12.80 0.64 -8.12
N THR A 185 12.41 0.37 -9.37
CA THR A 185 11.56 -0.80 -9.68
C THR A 185 12.28 -2.12 -9.41
N GLN A 186 13.60 -2.19 -9.60
CA GLN A 186 14.38 -3.36 -9.18
C GLN A 186 14.42 -3.52 -7.66
N GLU A 187 14.52 -2.42 -6.90
CA GLU A 187 14.43 -2.47 -5.44
C GLU A 187 13.07 -3.00 -4.98
N VAL A 188 11.97 -2.47 -5.53
CA VAL A 188 10.61 -2.93 -5.22
C VAL A 188 10.43 -4.41 -5.57
N ARG A 189 10.92 -4.86 -6.74
CA ARG A 189 10.92 -6.30 -7.10
C ARG A 189 11.66 -7.17 -6.09
N ARG A 190 12.71 -6.67 -5.44
CA ARG A 190 13.43 -7.42 -4.40
C ARG A 190 12.67 -7.48 -3.07
N MET A 191 11.73 -6.55 -2.84
CA MET A 191 10.90 -6.56 -1.64
C MET A 191 9.82 -7.65 -1.72
N GLY A 192 9.26 -7.91 -2.90
CA GLY A 192 8.20 -8.91 -3.08
C GLY A 192 7.85 -9.27 -4.52
N ASP A 193 6.88 -10.18 -4.66
CA ASP A 193 6.41 -10.69 -5.95
C ASP A 193 5.37 -9.75 -6.59
N TYR A 194 5.80 -8.53 -6.91
CA TYR A 194 4.97 -7.56 -7.60
C TYR A 194 4.94 -7.84 -9.11
N ALA A 195 3.77 -7.66 -9.73
CA ALA A 195 3.67 -7.70 -11.19
C ALA A 195 4.33 -6.45 -11.81
N ASP A 196 4.98 -6.60 -12.96
CA ASP A 196 5.71 -5.51 -13.61
C ASP A 196 4.89 -4.24 -13.83
N ARG A 197 3.61 -4.41 -14.18
CA ARG A 197 2.69 -3.29 -14.43
C ARG A 197 2.41 -2.41 -13.21
N VAL A 198 2.64 -2.90 -11.98
CA VAL A 198 2.36 -2.12 -10.75
C VAL A 198 3.62 -1.47 -10.19
N LEU A 199 4.81 -1.83 -10.67
CA LEU A 199 6.07 -1.40 -10.04
C LEU A 199 6.23 0.12 -9.99
N ALA A 200 5.84 0.84 -11.04
CA ALA A 200 5.94 2.30 -11.06
C ALA A 200 4.99 2.95 -10.03
N ASP A 201 3.80 2.38 -9.86
CA ASP A 201 2.83 2.83 -8.86
C ASP A 201 3.31 2.53 -7.43
N GLU A 202 3.87 1.34 -7.21
CA GLU A 202 4.47 0.97 -5.92
C GLU A 202 5.66 1.88 -5.56
N VAL A 203 6.54 2.18 -6.53
CA VAL A 203 7.68 3.09 -6.30
C VAL A 203 7.19 4.45 -5.79
N GLN A 204 6.27 5.11 -6.49
CA GLN A 204 5.80 6.42 -6.07
C GLN A 204 5.05 6.36 -4.74
N ALA A 205 4.27 5.31 -4.48
CA ALA A 205 3.56 5.13 -3.22
C ALA A 205 4.52 4.94 -2.03
N TYR A 206 5.65 4.23 -2.23
CA TYR A 206 6.69 4.12 -1.20
C TYR A 206 7.40 5.45 -0.94
N LEU A 207 7.64 6.25 -1.97
CA LEU A 207 8.24 7.59 -1.84
C LEU A 207 7.30 8.54 -1.08
N VAL A 208 6.00 8.57 -1.42
CA VAL A 208 5.00 9.43 -0.76
C VAL A 208 4.73 9.00 0.69
N GLY A 209 4.65 7.69 0.94
CA GLY A 209 4.48 7.15 2.29
C GLY A 209 5.70 7.41 3.19
N ASN A 210 6.88 7.58 2.59
CA ASN A 210 8.16 7.78 3.28
C ASN A 210 8.37 6.75 4.41
N SER A 211 8.18 5.47 4.08
CA SER A 211 8.32 4.37 5.04
C SER A 211 9.78 4.00 5.32
N GLY A 212 10.73 4.58 4.59
CA GLY A 212 12.14 4.18 4.60
C GLY A 212 12.41 2.84 3.91
N ALA A 213 11.44 2.32 3.14
CA ALA A 213 11.60 1.04 2.43
C ALA A 213 12.60 1.15 1.26
N LEU A 214 12.59 2.26 0.54
CA LEU A 214 13.50 2.53 -0.58
C LEU A 214 14.70 3.35 -0.13
N GLN A 215 15.89 3.00 -0.64
CA GLN A 215 17.12 3.73 -0.33
C GLN A 215 17.30 4.88 -1.31
N VAL A 216 16.64 6.00 -1.03
CA VAL A 216 16.62 7.18 -1.90
C VAL A 216 17.04 8.45 -1.17
N SER A 217 17.47 9.46 -1.93
CA SER A 217 17.83 10.75 -1.34
C SER A 217 16.61 11.45 -0.73
N PRO A 218 16.77 12.16 0.41
CA PRO A 218 15.68 12.98 0.98
C PRO A 218 15.13 14.02 0.00
N LYS A 219 15.98 14.51 -0.92
CA LYS A 219 15.58 15.43 -1.98
C LYS A 219 14.51 14.82 -2.89
N LEU A 220 14.73 13.60 -3.37
CA LEU A 220 13.76 12.91 -4.24
C LEU A 220 12.44 12.62 -3.52
N ILE A 221 12.52 12.18 -2.26
CA ILE A 221 11.32 12.00 -1.40
C ILE A 221 10.54 13.31 -1.30
N GLY A 222 11.24 14.43 -1.06
CA GLY A 222 10.64 15.76 -1.00
C GLY A 222 9.95 16.16 -2.30
N GLN A 223 10.62 16.00 -3.45
CA GLN A 223 10.08 16.34 -4.76
C GLN A 223 8.80 15.56 -5.09
N VAL A 224 8.78 14.24 -4.85
CA VAL A 224 7.59 13.42 -5.07
C VAL A 224 6.49 13.76 -4.06
N GLY A 225 6.85 14.03 -2.80
CA GLY A 225 5.91 14.45 -1.76
C GLY A 225 5.23 15.79 -2.09
N GLU A 226 5.98 16.79 -2.52
CA GLU A 226 5.45 18.09 -2.95
C GLU A 226 4.52 17.95 -4.16
N LEU A 227 4.91 17.16 -5.16
CA LEU A 227 4.08 16.86 -6.33
C LEU A 227 2.76 16.19 -5.92
N PHE A 228 2.83 15.22 -5.01
CA PHE A 228 1.66 14.56 -4.44
C PHE A 228 0.72 15.57 -3.76
N GLU A 229 1.22 16.43 -2.88
CA GLU A 229 0.39 17.44 -2.19
C GLU A 229 -0.24 18.45 -3.14
N GLN A 230 0.48 18.87 -4.18
CA GLN A 230 -0.04 19.80 -5.20
C GLN A 230 -1.26 19.23 -5.92
N TYR A 231 -1.18 17.97 -6.35
CA TYR A 231 -2.29 17.31 -7.04
C TYR A 231 -3.41 16.89 -6.09
N LEU A 232 -3.08 16.53 -4.85
CA LEU A 232 -4.06 16.13 -3.84
C LEU A 232 -4.93 17.32 -3.43
N THR A 233 -4.32 18.49 -3.18
CA THR A 233 -5.02 19.70 -2.72
C THR A 233 -5.59 20.56 -3.85
N GLY A 234 -5.28 20.22 -5.11
CA GLY A 234 -5.63 21.06 -6.26
C GLY A 234 -4.83 22.37 -6.33
N SER A 235 -3.77 22.50 -5.54
CA SER A 235 -2.90 23.70 -5.46
C SER A 235 -1.94 23.83 -6.66
N ALA A 236 -2.17 23.09 -7.75
CA ALA A 236 -1.40 23.23 -8.97
C ALA A 236 -1.61 24.63 -9.55
N LYS A 237 -0.74 25.58 -9.19
CA LYS A 237 -0.43 26.71 -10.06
C LYS A 237 -0.12 26.09 -11.43
N ALA A 238 -0.78 26.56 -12.47
CA ALA A 238 -0.56 26.17 -13.84
C ALA A 238 0.94 26.33 -14.20
N SER A 239 1.74 25.31 -13.91
CA SER A 239 3.12 25.23 -14.33
C SER A 239 3.06 24.84 -15.80
N ARG A 240 3.24 25.85 -16.65
CA ARG A 240 3.45 25.70 -18.08
C ARG A 240 4.46 24.57 -18.32
N ARG A 241 4.07 23.56 -19.10
CA ARG A 241 4.99 22.56 -19.65
C ARG A 241 6.17 23.31 -20.31
N PRO A 242 7.43 22.95 -20.05
CA PRO A 242 8.49 23.24 -21.01
C PRO A 242 8.22 22.39 -22.23
N SER A 243 8.06 23.03 -23.39
CA SER A 243 7.95 22.36 -24.68
C SER A 243 9.17 21.47 -24.94
N PRO A 244 9.03 20.27 -25.51
CA PRO A 244 10.17 19.46 -25.91
C PRO A 244 10.75 20.04 -27.20
N SER A 245 11.75 20.89 -27.08
CA SER A 245 12.55 21.33 -28.22
C SER A 245 14.03 21.37 -27.84
N ALA A 246 14.81 20.61 -28.62
CA ALA A 246 16.25 20.70 -28.81
C ALA A 246 17.17 20.27 -27.66
N ALA A 247 17.51 18.97 -27.65
CA ALA A 247 18.91 18.53 -27.47
C ALA A 247 19.06 17.06 -27.86
N GLN A 248 18.88 16.77 -29.16
CA GLN A 248 19.74 15.79 -29.80
C GLN A 248 21.19 16.30 -29.67
N THR A 249 22.11 15.34 -29.58
CA THR A 249 23.58 15.50 -29.60
C THR A 249 24.24 15.62 -28.22
N ARG A 250 24.65 14.47 -27.66
CA ARG A 250 26.08 14.21 -27.39
C ARG A 250 26.35 12.77 -26.94
N ARG A 251 26.97 12.04 -27.89
CA ARG A 251 28.14 11.17 -27.75
C ARG A 251 28.05 9.97 -26.81
N SER A 252 27.86 8.82 -27.46
CA SER A 252 28.78 7.67 -27.45
C SER A 252 30.06 7.84 -26.61
N ARG A 253 30.19 7.02 -25.57
CA ARG A 253 31.50 6.54 -25.12
C ARG A 253 31.40 5.13 -24.57
N THR A 254 31.83 4.21 -25.42
CA THR A 254 32.31 2.86 -25.14
C THR A 254 33.20 2.80 -23.90
N GLY A 255 32.98 1.81 -23.04
CA GLY A 255 33.81 1.56 -21.86
C GLY A 255 33.67 0.13 -21.33
N ARG A 256 34.47 -0.78 -21.92
CA ARG A 256 35.07 -2.01 -21.38
C ARG A 256 34.32 -2.84 -20.33
N ILE A 257 34.00 -4.05 -20.78
CA ILE A 257 33.79 -5.27 -20.00
C ILE A 257 35.06 -5.60 -19.20
N ALA A 258 34.91 -5.79 -17.89
CA ALA A 258 35.88 -6.52 -17.06
C ALA A 258 35.16 -7.65 -16.33
N LYS A 259 35.56 -8.88 -16.64
CA LYS A 259 35.18 -10.11 -15.96
C LYS A 259 35.71 -10.09 -14.53
N GLY A 260 34.85 -10.36 -13.56
CA GLY A 260 35.23 -10.64 -12.18
C GLY A 260 34.41 -11.82 -11.67
N GLN A 261 35.02 -13.00 -11.62
CA GLN A 261 34.51 -14.16 -10.91
C GLN A 261 34.61 -13.91 -9.40
N SER A 262 33.55 -14.17 -8.64
CA SER A 262 33.68 -14.48 -7.22
C SER A 262 32.48 -15.28 -6.68
N ARG A 263 32.80 -16.54 -6.40
CA ARG A 263 32.42 -17.35 -5.23
C ARG A 263 30.97 -17.29 -4.76
N VAL A 264 30.28 -18.39 -5.05
CA VAL A 264 29.16 -18.94 -4.30
C VAL A 264 29.53 -19.01 -2.82
N SER A 265 28.83 -18.24 -1.99
CA SER A 265 28.77 -18.45 -0.55
C SER A 265 27.32 -18.69 -0.18
N SER A 266 27.11 -19.85 0.42
CA SER A 266 25.88 -20.34 1.00
C SER A 266 25.38 -19.45 2.13
N ASP A 267 24.05 -19.50 2.28
CA ASP A 267 23.34 -19.40 3.55
C ASP A 267 22.96 -18.00 4.06
N ARG A 268 21.65 -17.68 3.90
CA ARG A 268 20.73 -17.30 4.98
C ARG A 268 19.36 -17.02 4.39
N LYS A 269 18.39 -17.91 4.62
CA LYS A 269 16.96 -17.66 4.42
C LYS A 269 16.49 -16.51 5.33
N ARG A 270 16.69 -15.27 4.89
CA ARG A 270 15.99 -14.11 5.46
C ARG A 270 14.53 -14.15 5.00
N LYS A 271 13.61 -14.20 5.97
CA LYS A 271 12.15 -14.18 5.75
C LYS A 271 11.77 -12.95 4.90
N ARG A 272 11.35 -13.23 3.67
CA ARG A 272 10.88 -12.27 2.68
C ARG A 272 9.52 -11.70 3.13
N LYS A 273 9.42 -10.38 3.25
CA LYS A 273 8.15 -9.64 3.42
C LYS A 273 7.86 -8.89 2.12
N GLY A 274 7.52 -9.66 1.11
CA GLY A 274 6.87 -9.14 -0.09
C GLY A 274 5.38 -9.17 0.06
N LYS A 275 4.68 -8.40 -0.77
CA LYS A 275 3.25 -8.55 -1.00
C LYS A 275 2.95 -10.02 -1.33
N ARG A 276 2.34 -10.77 -0.39
CA ARG A 276 1.96 -12.18 -0.57
C ARG A 276 0.58 -12.21 -1.21
N CYS A 277 0.50 -12.60 -2.48
CA CYS A 277 -0.78 -12.84 -3.15
C CYS A 277 -1.68 -13.83 -2.42
#